data_AF-A0A522R107-F1
#
_entry.id   AF-A0A522R107-F1
#
_cell.length_a   1.000
_cell.length_b   1.000
_cell.length_c   1.000
_cell.angle_alpha   90.00
_cell.angle_beta   90.00
_cell.angle_gamma   90.00
#
_symmetry.space_group_name_H-M   'P 1'
#
loop_
_entity.id
_entity.type
_entity.pdbx_description
1 polymer ?
#
loop_
_entity_poly.entity_id
_entity_poly.type
_entity_poly.pdbx_seq_one_letter_code
_entity_poly.pdbx_strand_id
1 'polypeptide(L)'
;MTDFSLTISNPYARSKRFPVALLHFTAGFLLLNGWFEAKTGHYPVWLSIVYLAFGIFEIIFAFFSIRLQRKFPRTGSTIRLIAAIAFTVYAWMLFRDKDPVFGIFMAIIAIAFFIIYRVEERWNNPFVIRINEGGVWFPRMFKSQLYPWNSFNHVILRDNLLTLDFTSNRIVQMDIYNSYNEKETA
;
A
#
# COMPACT_ATOMS: atom_id res chain seq x y z
N MET A 1 34.59 0.91 -10.06
CA MET A 1 33.42 0.52 -10.86
C MET A 1 32.24 1.37 -10.43
N THR A 2 31.66 2.14 -11.35
CA THR A 2 30.61 3.12 -11.06
C THR A 2 29.24 2.45 -11.12
N ASP A 3 28.66 2.17 -9.95
CA ASP A 3 27.26 1.78 -9.82
C ASP A 3 26.39 3.05 -9.84
N PHE A 4 25.47 3.16 -10.79
CA PHE A 4 24.53 4.27 -10.83
C PHE A 4 23.18 3.84 -10.27
N SER A 5 22.56 4.66 -9.42
CA SER A 5 21.19 4.45 -8.95
C SER A 5 20.29 5.60 -9.34
N LEU A 6 19.19 5.29 -10.00
CA LEU A 6 18.16 6.25 -10.40
C LEU A 6 16.90 5.99 -9.58
N THR A 7 16.35 7.06 -9.01
CA THR A 7 15.12 6.98 -8.22
C THR A 7 13.95 7.45 -9.08
N ILE A 8 13.06 6.53 -9.41
CA ILE A 8 11.84 6.77 -10.20
C ILE A 8 10.61 6.72 -9.31
N SER A 9 9.56 7.47 -9.67
CA SER A 9 8.26 7.28 -9.03
C SER A 9 7.71 5.92 -9.38
N ASN A 10 7.13 5.24 -8.40
CA ASN A 10 6.52 3.95 -8.62
C ASN A 10 5.34 4.09 -9.62
N PRO A 11 5.41 3.51 -10.83
CA PRO A 11 4.35 3.61 -11.82
C PRO A 11 3.04 2.94 -11.38
N TYR A 12 3.11 1.99 -10.43
CA TYR A 12 1.94 1.32 -9.87
C TYR A 12 1.20 2.16 -8.83
N ALA A 13 1.83 3.19 -8.25
CA ALA A 13 1.23 4.01 -7.18
C ALA A 13 0.06 4.89 -7.66
N ARG A 14 -0.01 5.18 -8.97
CA ARG A 14 -0.97 6.13 -9.56
C ARG A 14 -2.12 5.46 -10.31
N SER A 15 -1.89 4.30 -10.95
CA SER A 15 -2.86 3.69 -11.87
C SER A 15 -3.79 2.63 -11.25
N LYS A 16 -3.44 2.05 -10.09
CA LYS A 16 -4.17 0.92 -9.47
C LYS A 16 -4.52 1.13 -8.01
N ARG A 17 -4.90 2.35 -7.60
CA ARG A 17 -5.40 2.53 -6.23
C ARG A 17 -6.71 1.76 -6.08
N PHE A 18 -6.79 0.89 -5.07
CA PHE A 18 -8.03 0.26 -4.65
C PHE A 18 -9.13 1.31 -4.46
N PRO A 19 -10.42 0.95 -4.51
CA PRO A 19 -11.50 1.90 -4.24
C PRO A 19 -11.46 2.33 -2.76
N VAL A 20 -10.58 3.28 -2.46
CA VAL A 20 -10.22 3.75 -1.12
C VAL A 20 -11.47 4.12 -0.34
N ALA A 21 -12.32 4.96 -0.91
CA ALA A 21 -13.54 5.43 -0.27
C ALA A 21 -14.46 4.25 0.09
N LEU A 22 -14.62 3.28 -0.82
CA LEU A 22 -15.46 2.11 -0.56
C LEU A 22 -14.89 1.25 0.58
N LEU A 23 -13.58 1.00 0.59
CA LEU A 23 -12.93 0.20 1.64
C LEU A 23 -13.06 0.85 3.03
N HIS A 24 -12.85 2.15 3.15
CA HIS A 24 -12.99 2.85 4.44
C HIS A 24 -14.46 2.96 4.85
N PHE A 25 -15.38 3.14 3.90
CA PHE A 25 -16.81 3.14 4.18
C PHE A 25 -17.29 1.78 4.70
N THR A 26 -16.91 0.69 4.03
CA THR A 26 -17.25 -0.67 4.49
C THR A 26 -16.58 -0.97 5.83
N ALA A 27 -15.33 -0.55 6.03
CA ALA A 27 -14.67 -0.72 7.31
C ALA A 27 -15.43 -0.02 8.43
N GLY A 28 -15.78 1.26 8.23
CA GLY A 28 -16.53 2.04 9.20
C GLY A 28 -17.89 1.42 9.51
N PHE A 29 -18.63 0.98 8.50
CA PHE A 29 -19.91 0.29 8.69
C PHE A 29 -19.78 -1.00 9.52
N LEU A 30 -18.77 -1.83 9.24
CA LEU A 30 -18.53 -3.06 10.01
C LEU A 30 -18.11 -2.76 11.46
N LEU A 31 -17.30 -1.71 11.69
CA LEU A 31 -16.93 -1.28 13.03
C LEU A 31 -18.13 -0.75 13.83
N LEU A 32 -19.10 -0.11 13.18
CA LEU A 32 -20.37 0.27 13.83
C LEU A 32 -21.20 -0.95 14.26
N ASN A 33 -21.15 -2.05 13.50
CA ASN A 33 -21.73 -3.32 13.95
C ASN A 33 -20.97 -3.85 15.18
N GLY A 34 -19.64 -3.79 15.17
CA GLY A 34 -18.82 -4.14 16.33
C GLY A 34 -19.11 -3.27 17.57
N TRP A 35 -19.41 -1.98 17.39
CA TRP A 35 -19.91 -1.14 18.49
C TRP A 35 -21.24 -1.66 19.06
N PHE A 36 -22.20 -1.97 18.19
CA PHE A 36 -23.50 -2.46 18.61
C PHE A 36 -23.37 -3.76 19.42
N GLU A 37 -22.59 -4.71 18.92
CA GLU A 37 -22.31 -5.98 19.60
C GLU A 37 -21.52 -5.79 20.90
N ALA A 38 -20.51 -4.92 20.91
CA ALA A 38 -19.76 -4.60 22.12
C ALA A 38 -20.65 -3.96 23.20
N LYS A 39 -21.66 -3.17 22.78
CA LYS A 39 -22.61 -2.49 23.68
C LYS A 39 -23.64 -3.45 24.25
N THR A 40 -24.13 -4.41 23.47
CA THR A 40 -25.13 -5.40 23.91
C THR A 40 -24.51 -6.59 24.64
N GLY A 41 -23.26 -6.92 24.34
CA GLY A 41 -22.51 -7.99 24.98
C GLY A 41 -21.92 -7.62 26.34
N HIS A 42 -21.30 -8.61 27.00
CA HIS A 42 -20.63 -8.45 28.30
C HIS A 42 -19.19 -7.93 28.17
N TYR A 43 -19.00 -6.91 27.34
CA TYR A 43 -17.70 -6.27 27.12
C TYR A 43 -17.54 -4.99 27.91
N PRO A 44 -16.30 -4.57 28.19
CA PRO A 44 -16.08 -3.31 28.86
C PRO A 44 -16.54 -2.14 27.98
N VAL A 45 -17.25 -1.18 28.59
CA VAL A 45 -17.88 -0.04 27.88
C VAL A 45 -16.88 0.73 27.02
N TRP A 46 -15.63 0.87 27.46
CA TRP A 46 -14.59 1.58 26.71
C TRP A 46 -14.37 0.99 25.31
N LEU A 47 -14.51 -0.32 25.15
CA LEU A 47 -14.30 -1.00 23.87
C LEU A 47 -15.40 -0.62 22.87
N SER A 48 -16.65 -0.54 23.33
CA SER A 48 -17.76 -0.07 22.51
C SER A 48 -17.55 1.38 22.05
N ILE A 49 -17.05 2.26 22.94
CA ILE A 49 -16.76 3.66 22.60
C ILE A 49 -15.66 3.75 21.54
N VAL A 50 -14.62 2.93 21.63
CA VAL A 50 -13.55 2.86 20.64
C VAL A 50 -14.09 2.46 19.27
N TYR A 51 -14.92 1.41 19.18
CA TYR A 51 -15.54 0.99 17.91
C TYR A 51 -16.46 2.05 17.32
N LEU A 52 -17.25 2.73 18.16
CA LEU A 52 -18.13 3.81 17.70
C LEU A 52 -17.31 4.98 17.13
N ALA A 53 -16.35 5.48 17.90
CA ALA A 53 -15.52 6.61 17.52
C ALA A 53 -14.73 6.30 16.24
N PHE A 54 -14.12 5.11 16.17
CA PHE A 54 -13.33 4.72 15.03
C PHE A 54 -14.19 4.40 13.79
N GLY A 55 -15.36 3.78 13.97
CA GLY A 55 -16.31 3.54 12.88
C GLY A 55 -16.84 4.83 12.25
N ILE A 56 -17.21 5.82 13.08
CA ILE A 56 -17.61 7.15 12.60
C ILE A 56 -16.43 7.83 11.89
N PHE A 57 -15.23 7.77 12.46
CA PHE A 57 -14.03 8.32 11.85
C PHE A 57 -13.76 7.72 10.46
N GLU A 58 -13.86 6.40 10.29
CA GLU A 58 -13.66 5.71 9.02
C GLU A 58 -14.70 6.12 7.95
N ILE A 59 -15.97 6.27 8.34
CA ILE A 59 -17.02 6.77 7.43
C ILE A 59 -16.72 8.20 6.98
N ILE A 60 -16.39 9.10 7.92
CA ILE A 60 -16.02 10.47 7.58
C ILE A 60 -14.78 10.45 6.68
N PHE A 61 -13.75 9.69 7.05
CA PHE A 61 -12.54 9.56 6.27
C PHE A 61 -12.83 9.06 4.86
N ALA A 62 -13.73 8.11 4.65
CA ALA A 62 -14.11 7.61 3.33
C ALA A 62 -14.49 8.73 2.35
N PHE A 63 -15.30 9.69 2.79
CA PHE A 63 -15.74 10.83 1.97
C PHE A 63 -14.62 11.84 1.66
N PHE A 64 -13.65 11.99 2.56
CA PHE A 64 -12.52 12.93 2.38
C PHE A 64 -11.23 12.26 1.87
N SER A 65 -11.21 10.92 1.80
CA SER A 65 -10.02 10.09 1.59
C SER A 65 -9.27 10.44 0.31
N ILE A 66 -9.99 10.65 -0.79
CA ILE A 66 -9.40 10.98 -2.10
C ILE A 66 -8.62 12.30 -2.03
N ARG A 67 -9.14 13.32 -1.35
CA ARG A 67 -8.48 14.62 -1.21
C ARG A 67 -7.29 14.51 -0.26
N LEU A 68 -7.48 13.86 0.88
CA LEU A 68 -6.46 13.78 1.92
C LEU A 68 -5.25 12.94 1.49
N GLN A 69 -5.47 11.82 0.79
CA GLN A 69 -4.40 10.95 0.29
C GLN A 69 -3.61 11.53 -0.90
N ARG A 70 -4.12 12.57 -1.57
CA ARG A 70 -3.32 13.34 -2.53
C ARG A 70 -2.27 14.18 -1.81
N LYS A 71 -2.61 14.73 -0.64
CA LYS A 71 -1.70 15.54 0.18
C LYS A 71 -0.78 14.68 1.05
N PHE A 72 -1.31 13.59 1.59
CA PHE A 72 -0.59 12.68 2.50
C PHE A 72 -0.77 11.22 2.06
N PRO A 73 0.08 10.70 1.15
CA PRO A 73 -0.06 9.37 0.59
C PRO A 73 -0.01 8.24 1.63
N ARG A 74 0.73 8.43 2.73
CA ARG A 74 0.90 7.44 3.81
C ARG A 74 -0.32 7.31 4.72
N THR A 75 -1.22 8.30 4.77
CA THR A 75 -2.37 8.29 5.68
C THR A 75 -3.31 7.12 5.40
N GLY A 76 -3.51 6.75 4.13
CA GLY A 76 -4.34 5.62 3.75
C GLY A 76 -3.85 4.29 4.32
N SER A 77 -2.57 4.00 4.14
CA SER A 77 -1.97 2.75 4.62
C SER A 77 -2.02 2.66 6.14
N THR A 78 -1.71 3.74 6.87
CA THR A 78 -1.73 3.73 8.34
C THR A 78 -3.13 3.46 8.89
N ILE A 79 -4.15 4.11 8.32
CA ILE A 79 -5.55 3.88 8.75
C ILE A 79 -5.97 2.43 8.49
N ARG A 80 -5.55 1.82 7.38
CA ARG A 80 -5.82 0.40 7.10
C ARG A 80 -5.17 -0.54 8.09
N LEU A 81 -3.98 -0.23 8.58
CA LEU A 81 -3.34 -1.02 9.63
C LEU A 81 -4.14 -0.95 10.93
N ILE A 82 -4.60 0.25 11.32
CA ILE A 82 -5.45 0.43 12.51
C ILE A 82 -6.78 -0.34 12.34
N ALA A 83 -7.39 -0.28 11.15
CA ALA A 83 -8.59 -1.06 10.82
C ALA A 83 -8.35 -2.57 10.91
N ALA A 84 -7.22 -3.08 10.40
CA ALA A 84 -6.87 -4.49 10.52
C ALA A 84 -6.77 -4.93 11.99
N ILE A 85 -6.12 -4.14 12.85
CA ILE A 85 -6.03 -4.41 14.29
C ILE A 85 -7.42 -4.40 14.93
N ALA A 86 -8.25 -3.40 14.61
CA ALA A 86 -9.61 -3.31 15.12
C ALA A 86 -10.47 -4.53 14.73
N PHE A 87 -10.33 -5.02 13.50
CA PHE A 87 -11.00 -6.24 13.04
C PHE A 87 -10.44 -7.52 13.68
N THR A 88 -9.14 -7.57 14.00
CA THR A 88 -8.58 -8.70 14.76
C THR A 88 -9.17 -8.76 16.18
N VAL A 89 -9.26 -7.61 16.85
CA VAL A 89 -9.93 -7.53 18.17
C VAL A 89 -11.40 -7.91 18.04
N TYR A 90 -12.06 -7.48 16.96
CA TYR A 90 -13.48 -7.76 16.75
C TYR A 90 -13.73 -9.26 16.51
N ALA A 91 -12.90 -9.90 15.68
CA ALA A 91 -12.93 -11.34 15.47
C ALA A 91 -12.75 -12.11 16.80
N TRP A 92 -11.82 -11.66 17.64
CA TRP A 92 -11.60 -12.27 18.96
C TRP A 92 -12.83 -12.18 19.87
N MET A 93 -13.54 -11.04 19.87
CA MET A 93 -14.82 -10.90 20.60
C MET A 93 -15.84 -11.92 20.12
N LEU A 94 -16.05 -12.02 18.80
CA LEU A 94 -17.01 -12.97 18.22
C LEU A 94 -16.69 -14.43 18.56
N PHE A 95 -15.41 -14.81 18.55
CA PHE A 95 -15.00 -16.15 19.01
C PHE A 95 -15.33 -16.39 20.49
N ARG A 96 -15.19 -15.36 21.34
CA ARG A 96 -15.53 -15.44 22.77
C ARG A 96 -17.03 -15.58 22.99
N ASP A 97 -17.85 -14.92 22.17
CA ASP A 97 -19.32 -15.01 22.23
C ASP A 97 -19.88 -16.27 21.57
N LYS A 98 -19.00 -17.21 21.16
CA LYS A 98 -19.37 -18.47 20.50
C LYS A 98 -20.05 -18.26 19.15
N ASP A 99 -19.71 -17.16 18.47
CA ASP A 99 -20.09 -16.92 17.07
C ASP A 99 -18.86 -17.07 16.14
N PRO A 100 -18.42 -18.32 15.88
CA PRO A 100 -17.19 -18.57 15.13
C PRO A 100 -17.33 -18.23 13.64
N VAL A 101 -18.55 -18.24 13.09
CA VAL A 101 -18.76 -17.98 11.65
C VAL A 101 -18.45 -16.52 11.35
N PHE A 102 -19.05 -15.60 12.10
CA PHE A 102 -18.75 -14.17 11.96
C PHE A 102 -17.33 -13.85 12.44
N GLY A 103 -16.82 -14.55 13.45
CA GLY A 103 -15.42 -14.43 13.89
C GLY A 103 -14.41 -14.75 12.78
N ILE A 104 -14.59 -15.85 12.06
CA ILE A 104 -13.74 -16.22 10.90
C ILE A 104 -13.85 -15.17 9.79
N PHE A 105 -15.07 -14.70 9.50
CA PHE A 105 -15.29 -13.66 8.49
C PHE A 105 -14.52 -12.37 8.83
N MET A 106 -14.60 -11.90 10.08
CA MET A 106 -13.86 -10.73 10.55
C MET A 106 -12.34 -10.95 10.54
N ALA A 107 -11.87 -12.17 10.84
CA ALA A 107 -10.45 -12.51 10.74
C ALA A 107 -9.94 -12.43 9.29
N ILE A 108 -10.73 -12.93 8.31
CA ILE A 108 -10.40 -12.82 6.89
C ILE A 108 -10.33 -11.35 6.46
N ILE A 109 -11.27 -10.52 6.91
CA ILE A 109 -11.26 -9.08 6.64
C ILE A 109 -10.02 -8.42 7.24
N ALA A 110 -9.66 -8.74 8.49
CA ALA A 110 -8.45 -8.22 9.12
C ALA A 110 -7.19 -8.56 8.29
N ILE A 111 -7.07 -9.81 7.83
CA ILE A 111 -5.97 -10.26 6.98
C ILE A 111 -5.97 -9.50 5.64
N ALA A 112 -7.13 -9.33 5.01
CA ALA A 112 -7.25 -8.59 3.76
C ALA A 112 -6.77 -7.14 3.91
N PHE A 113 -7.21 -6.44 4.96
CA PHE A 113 -6.77 -5.07 5.25
C PHE A 113 -5.26 -4.99 5.52
N PHE A 114 -4.70 -5.98 6.23
CA PHE A 114 -3.26 -6.06 6.47
C PHE A 114 -2.45 -6.28 5.18
N ILE A 115 -2.87 -7.19 4.31
CA ILE A 115 -2.22 -7.42 3.01
C ILE A 115 -2.26 -6.13 2.18
N ILE A 116 -3.42 -5.50 2.12
CA ILE A 116 -3.62 -4.25 1.40
C ILE A 116 -2.70 -3.15 1.97
N TYR A 117 -2.60 -3.02 3.30
CA TYR A 117 -1.66 -2.11 3.96
C TYR A 117 -0.22 -2.34 3.47
N ARG A 118 0.25 -3.58 3.47
CA ARG A 118 1.61 -3.93 3.04
C ARG A 118 1.87 -3.62 1.57
N VAL A 119 0.87 -3.83 0.72
CA VAL A 119 0.94 -3.49 -0.70
C VAL A 119 1.03 -1.96 -0.88
N GLU A 120 0.21 -1.19 -0.19
CA GLU A 120 0.25 0.28 -0.28
C GLU A 120 1.52 0.89 0.29
N GLU A 121 2.02 0.38 1.41
CA GLU A 121 3.30 0.81 1.99
C GLU A 121 4.44 0.61 1.00
N ARG A 122 4.48 -0.55 0.34
CA ARG A 122 5.46 -0.82 -0.72
C ARG A 122 5.22 0.07 -1.95
N TRP A 123 3.97 0.38 -2.28
CA TRP A 123 3.68 1.23 -3.43
C TRP A 123 4.09 2.69 -3.23
N ASN A 124 3.98 3.18 -2.00
CA ASN A 124 4.36 4.54 -1.64
C ASN A 124 5.88 4.74 -1.55
N ASN A 125 6.67 3.66 -1.58
CA ASN A 125 8.12 3.75 -1.64
C ASN A 125 8.60 3.97 -3.07
N PRO A 126 9.64 4.82 -3.27
CA PRO A 126 10.18 5.07 -4.59
C PRO A 126 10.86 3.82 -5.16
N PHE A 127 10.83 3.68 -6.48
CA PHE A 127 11.49 2.58 -7.17
C PHE A 127 12.94 3.00 -7.47
N VAL A 128 13.92 2.21 -7.02
CA VAL A 128 15.34 2.47 -7.28
C VAL A 128 15.81 1.52 -8.37
N ILE A 129 16.09 2.07 -9.56
CA ILE A 129 16.75 1.35 -10.65
C ILE A 129 18.25 1.41 -10.40
N ARG A 130 18.93 0.26 -10.46
CA ARG A 130 20.40 0.22 -10.41
C ARG A 130 20.95 -0.14 -11.78
N ILE A 131 21.94 0.59 -12.23
CA ILE A 131 22.60 0.39 -13.52
C ILE A 131 24.05 0.09 -13.23
N ASN A 132 24.54 -1.03 -13.76
CA ASN A 132 25.92 -1.45 -13.63
C ASN A 132 26.43 -2.11 -14.92
N GLU A 133 27.67 -2.58 -14.92
CA GLU A 133 28.29 -3.23 -16.09
C GLU A 133 27.53 -4.48 -16.55
N GLY A 134 26.82 -5.16 -15.64
CA GLY A 134 26.00 -6.34 -15.97
C GLY A 134 24.66 -6.01 -16.62
N GLY A 135 24.17 -4.77 -16.50
CA GLY A 135 22.91 -4.33 -17.09
C GLY A 135 22.08 -3.42 -16.16
N VAL A 136 20.77 -3.44 -16.39
CA VAL A 136 19.79 -2.62 -15.66
C VAL A 136 18.98 -3.50 -14.71
N TRP A 137 19.09 -3.25 -13.42
CA TRP A 137 18.27 -3.87 -12.38
C TRP A 137 16.97 -3.11 -12.20
N PHE A 138 15.89 -3.78 -12.56
CA PHE A 138 14.54 -3.25 -12.44
C PHE A 138 13.86 -3.82 -11.19
N PRO A 139 13.43 -2.98 -10.23
CA PRO A 139 12.63 -3.45 -9.10
C PRO A 139 11.24 -3.88 -9.61
N ARG A 140 10.84 -5.13 -9.36
CA ARG A 140 9.42 -5.55 -9.45
C ARG A 140 8.85 -5.72 -8.05
N MET A 141 7.51 -5.83 -7.94
CA MET A 141 6.79 -5.95 -6.67
C MET A 141 7.34 -7.03 -5.70
N PHE A 142 7.87 -8.13 -6.22
CA PHE A 142 8.34 -9.27 -5.42
C PHE A 142 9.85 -9.56 -5.54
N LYS A 143 10.47 -9.28 -6.69
CA LYS A 143 11.89 -9.56 -6.94
C LYS A 143 12.46 -8.55 -7.93
N SER A 144 13.68 -8.07 -7.69
CA SER A 144 14.42 -7.30 -8.70
C SER A 144 14.81 -8.20 -9.86
N GLN A 145 14.56 -7.74 -11.09
CA GLN A 145 14.95 -8.44 -12.31
C GLN A 145 16.11 -7.70 -12.95
N LEU A 146 17.20 -8.42 -13.24
CA LEU A 146 18.29 -7.94 -14.08
C LEU A 146 17.90 -8.08 -15.54
N TYR A 147 18.05 -7.00 -16.29
CA TYR A 147 18.01 -6.99 -17.74
C TYR A 147 19.44 -6.72 -18.26
N PRO A 148 20.09 -7.70 -18.89
CA PRO A 148 21.45 -7.50 -19.41
C PRO A 148 21.45 -6.50 -20.57
N TRP A 149 22.59 -5.85 -20.83
CA TRP A 149 22.71 -4.84 -21.89
C TRP A 149 22.24 -5.33 -23.27
N ASN A 150 22.49 -6.60 -23.59
CA ASN A 150 22.04 -7.23 -24.85
C ASN A 150 20.50 -7.33 -24.99
N SER A 151 19.73 -7.01 -23.96
CA SER A 151 18.26 -6.96 -24.02
C SER A 151 17.72 -5.63 -24.55
N PHE A 152 18.59 -4.65 -24.78
CA PHE A 152 18.20 -3.30 -25.19
C PHE A 152 18.74 -2.98 -26.58
N ASN A 153 17.91 -2.35 -27.40
CA ASN A 153 18.35 -1.68 -28.62
C ASN A 153 18.91 -0.30 -28.27
N HIS A 154 18.18 0.44 -27.42
CA HIS A 154 18.54 1.78 -26.99
C HIS A 154 18.17 2.00 -25.52
N VAL A 155 19.04 2.72 -24.81
CA VAL A 155 18.77 3.24 -23.48
C VAL A 155 19.02 4.74 -23.52
N ILE A 156 17.97 5.53 -23.35
CA ILE A 156 18.01 6.98 -23.50
C ILE A 156 17.60 7.62 -22.19
N LEU A 157 18.46 8.48 -21.66
CA LEU A 157 18.17 9.35 -20.53
C LEU A 157 18.15 10.78 -21.04
N ARG A 158 16.96 11.40 -21.07
CA ARG A 158 16.80 12.78 -21.55
C ARG A 158 15.66 13.46 -20.81
N ASP A 159 15.85 14.71 -20.41
CA ASP A 159 14.80 15.55 -19.80
C ASP A 159 14.10 14.88 -18.59
N ASN A 160 14.89 14.23 -17.71
CA ASN A 160 14.41 13.43 -16.58
C ASN A 160 13.51 12.23 -16.95
N LEU A 161 13.54 11.80 -18.20
CA LEU A 161 12.80 10.65 -18.69
C LEU A 161 13.78 9.55 -19.11
N LEU A 162 13.63 8.37 -18.49
CA LEU A 162 14.34 7.17 -18.88
C LEU A 162 13.49 6.38 -19.87
N THR A 163 14.00 6.21 -21.09
CA THR A 163 13.42 5.34 -22.11
C THR A 163 14.29 4.10 -22.25
N LEU A 164 13.67 2.93 -22.03
CA LEU A 164 14.25 1.62 -22.26
C LEU A 164 13.57 1.00 -23.48
N ASP A 165 14.30 0.88 -24.59
CA ASP A 165 13.85 0.21 -25.81
C ASP A 165 14.42 -1.20 -25.85
N PHE A 166 13.56 -2.20 -25.69
CA PHE A 166 13.93 -3.60 -25.63
C PHE A 166 13.98 -4.23 -27.03
N THR A 167 14.89 -5.19 -27.23
CA THR A 167 14.96 -6.03 -28.44
C THR A 167 13.66 -6.77 -28.75
N SER A 168 12.79 -6.94 -27.75
CA SER A 168 11.43 -7.51 -27.88
C SER A 168 10.36 -6.55 -28.42
N ASN A 169 10.76 -5.40 -28.98
CA ASN A 169 9.87 -4.31 -29.43
C ASN A 169 8.97 -3.75 -28.33
N ARG A 170 9.44 -3.81 -27.07
CA ARG A 170 8.76 -3.20 -25.92
C ARG A 170 9.48 -1.93 -25.55
N ILE A 171 8.75 -0.84 -25.36
CA ILE A 171 9.30 0.43 -24.90
C ILE A 171 8.74 0.72 -23.51
N VAL A 172 9.62 1.02 -22.57
CA VAL A 172 9.26 1.43 -21.22
C VAL A 172 9.79 2.84 -20.97
N GLN A 173 8.89 3.75 -20.63
CA GLN A 173 9.22 5.15 -20.31
C GLN A 173 8.85 5.45 -18.86
N MET A 174 9.76 6.11 -18.15
CA MET A 174 9.60 6.41 -16.73
C MET A 174 10.17 7.78 -16.39
N ASP A 175 9.43 8.52 -15.58
CA ASP A 175 9.87 9.81 -15.02
C ASP A 175 10.82 9.57 -13.84
N ILE A 176 11.97 10.26 -13.86
CA ILE A 176 12.97 10.27 -12.80
C ILE A 176 12.73 11.47 -11.90
N TYR A 177 12.65 11.23 -10.59
CA TYR A 177 12.45 12.28 -9.59
C TYR A 177 13.75 12.86 -9.07
N ASN A 178 14.80 12.04 -8.99
CA ASN A 178 16.16 12.46 -8.65
C ASN A 178 17.16 11.56 -9.36
N SER A 179 17.96 12.17 -10.23
CA SER A 179 19.16 11.59 -10.82
C SER A 179 20.35 12.14 -10.05
N TYR A 180 20.78 11.44 -8.99
CA TYR A 180 22.15 11.34 -8.48
C TYR A 180 22.14 10.87 -7.02
N ASN A 181 22.85 9.76 -6.77
CA ASN A 181 23.60 9.55 -5.55
C ASN A 181 24.84 8.79 -6.01
N GLU A 182 25.88 9.54 -6.37
CA GLU A 182 27.23 9.01 -6.29
C GLU A 182 27.35 8.53 -4.85
N LYS A 183 27.67 7.25 -4.64
CA LYS A 183 28.09 6.82 -3.30
C LYS A 183 29.23 7.76 -2.94
N GLU A 184 29.05 8.60 -1.91
CA GLU A 184 30.16 9.19 -1.17
C GLU A 184 31.08 8.03 -0.77
N THR A 185 32.10 7.81 -1.57
CA THR A 185 33.27 7.04 -1.19
C THR A 185 34.06 7.96 -0.26
N ALA A 186 33.86 7.78 1.04
CA ALA A 186 34.84 8.05 2.07
C ALA A 186 34.95 6.81 2.95
#